data_AF-A0A9D3MT74-F1
#
_entry.id   AF-A0A9D3MT74-F1
#
_cell.length_a   1.000
_cell.length_b   1.000
_cell.length_c   1.000
_cell.angle_alpha   90.00
_cell.angle_beta   90.00
_cell.angle_gamma   90.00
#
_symmetry.space_group_name_H-M   'P 1'
#
loop_
_entity.id
_entity.type
_entity.pdbx_description
1 polymer ?
#
loop_
_entity_poly.entity_id
_entity_poly.type
_entity_poly.pdbx_seq_one_letter_code
_entity_poly.pdbx_strand_id
1 'polypeptide(L)'
;MICSFLSFCPILFHVGTTWTQEIVDLLLHNGDTEACKRGPIVMRSPFLEIFSHPPIPSGLDLLCKMSPPRLIKTHLPIQLVPEGFWENKCKVIYMARNAKDNLVSYYHFDRMNKTQPDPGSLDEYIPKFMKGDGK
;
A
#
# COMPACT_ATOMS: atom_id res chain seq x y z
N MET A 1 8.72 15.09 -12.60
CA MET A 1 8.27 14.42 -11.37
C MET A 1 7.12 13.49 -11.72
N ILE A 2 7.34 12.17 -11.62
CA ILE A 2 6.24 11.20 -11.58
C ILE A 2 6.30 10.62 -10.18
N CYS A 3 5.46 11.16 -9.29
CA CYS A 3 5.06 10.45 -8.10
C CYS A 3 3.87 9.62 -8.54
N SER A 4 4.07 8.34 -8.84
CA SER A 4 2.95 7.42 -9.07
C SER A 4 2.52 6.93 -7.70
N PHE A 5 1.31 7.30 -7.31
CA PHE A 5 0.72 6.88 -6.05
C PHE A 5 -0.09 5.62 -6.30
N LEU A 6 0.12 4.58 -5.50
CA LEU A 6 -0.59 3.33 -5.68
C LEU A 6 -1.40 2.99 -4.44
N SER A 7 -2.70 2.79 -4.67
CA SER A 7 -3.70 2.37 -3.70
C SER A 7 -4.30 3.49 -2.86
N PHE A 8 -5.62 3.36 -2.70
CA PHE A 8 -6.42 4.33 -2.02
C PHE A 8 -7.75 3.70 -1.67
N CYS A 9 -7.83 3.12 -0.49
CA CYS A 9 -9.09 2.91 0.16
C CYS A 9 -8.75 2.46 1.58
N PRO A 10 -9.36 3.09 2.60
CA PRO A 10 -9.13 2.71 3.99
C PRO A 10 -9.58 1.28 4.33
N ILE A 11 -10.23 0.58 3.39
CA ILE A 11 -10.80 -0.78 3.57
C ILE A 11 -10.08 -1.82 2.70
N LEU A 12 -9.19 -1.41 1.77
CA LEU A 12 -8.65 -2.30 0.74
C LEU A 12 -7.17 -2.60 0.93
N PHE A 13 -6.83 -3.31 2.01
CA PHE A 13 -5.67 -4.20 1.97
C PHE A 13 -5.98 -5.33 0.95
N HIS A 14 -4.99 -5.70 0.12
CA HIS A 14 -5.05 -6.84 -0.84
C HIS A 14 -5.90 -6.72 -2.12
N VAL A 15 -5.86 -5.55 -2.78
CA VAL A 15 -6.46 -5.35 -4.11
C VAL A 15 -5.50 -5.50 -5.29
N GLY A 16 -4.42 -6.26 -5.12
CA GLY A 16 -3.40 -6.43 -6.16
C GLY A 16 -2.35 -5.31 -6.19
N THR A 17 -2.23 -4.54 -5.11
CA THR A 17 -1.29 -3.42 -5.01
C THR A 17 0.17 -3.82 -5.23
N THR A 18 0.56 -5.04 -4.82
CA THR A 18 1.91 -5.58 -5.06
C THR A 18 2.22 -5.69 -6.55
N TRP A 19 1.34 -6.31 -7.33
CA TRP A 19 1.53 -6.49 -8.76
C TRP A 19 1.64 -5.16 -9.50
N THR A 20 0.75 -4.22 -9.17
CA THR A 20 0.77 -2.91 -9.84
C THR A 20 2.00 -2.09 -9.43
N GLN A 21 2.51 -2.22 -8.19
CA GLN A 21 3.80 -1.64 -7.82
C GLN A 21 4.94 -2.18 -8.69
N GLU A 22 5.00 -3.49 -8.94
CA GLU A 22 6.02 -4.07 -9.82
C GLU A 22 5.88 -3.60 -11.27
N ILE A 23 4.65 -3.58 -11.81
CA ILE A 23 4.39 -3.12 -13.18
C ILE A 23 4.82 -1.65 -13.33
N VAL A 24 4.47 -0.80 -12.36
CA VAL A 24 4.85 0.62 -12.41
C VAL A 24 6.36 0.80 -12.24
N ASP A 25 7.01 0.01 -11.38
CA ASP A 25 8.47 0.06 -11.22
C ASP A 25 9.19 -0.35 -12.52
N LEU A 26 8.71 -1.39 -13.21
CA LEU A 26 9.21 -1.78 -14.54
C LEU A 26 9.02 -0.66 -15.56
N LEU A 27 7.84 -0.03 -15.60
CA LEU A 27 7.57 1.07 -16.52
C LEU A 27 8.47 2.29 -16.26
N LEU A 28 8.79 2.58 -15.00
CA LEU A 28 9.71 3.67 -14.64
C LEU A 28 11.17 3.39 -15.05
N HIS A 29 11.54 2.12 -15.16
CA HIS A 29 12.88 1.69 -15.56
C HIS A 29 12.93 1.12 -16.99
N ASN A 30 12.01 1.54 -17.87
CA ASN A 30 11.96 1.14 -19.28
C ASN A 30 11.98 -0.39 -19.51
N GLY A 31 11.37 -1.15 -18.60
CA GLY A 31 11.31 -2.62 -18.65
C GLY A 31 12.54 -3.34 -18.11
N ASP A 32 13.48 -2.64 -17.46
CA ASP A 32 14.63 -3.27 -16.82
C ASP A 32 14.22 -4.09 -15.58
N THR A 33 14.33 -5.42 -15.72
CA THR A 33 14.01 -6.37 -14.65
C THR A 33 15.04 -6.39 -13.53
N GLU A 34 16.30 -6.05 -13.81
CA GLU A 34 17.36 -6.04 -12.80
C GLU A 34 17.20 -4.83 -11.88
N ALA A 35 16.78 -3.69 -12.44
CA ALA A 35 16.40 -2.53 -11.65
C ALA A 35 15.28 -2.87 -10.65
N CYS A 36 14.29 -3.69 -11.02
CA CYS A 36 13.19 -4.09 -10.12
C CYS A 36 13.63 -5.08 -9.02
N LYS A 37 14.80 -5.72 -9.17
CA LYS A 37 15.39 -6.63 -8.17
C LYS A 37 16.35 -5.93 -7.20
N ARG A 38 16.54 -4.61 -7.33
CA ARG A 38 17.46 -3.81 -6.49
C ARG A 38 17.16 -3.87 -4.99
N GLY A 39 15.97 -4.29 -4.59
CA GLY A 39 15.64 -4.52 -3.19
C GLY A 39 14.18 -4.88 -2.94
N PRO A 40 13.83 -5.09 -1.66
CA PRO A 40 12.46 -5.38 -1.25
C PRO A 40 11.49 -4.28 -1.70
N ILE A 41 10.24 -4.64 -2.00
CA ILE A 41 9.22 -3.71 -2.50
C ILE A 41 8.99 -2.53 -1.55
N VAL A 42 9.11 -2.74 -0.24
CA VAL A 42 8.95 -1.70 0.79
C VAL A 42 10.03 -0.62 0.69
N MET A 43 11.23 -0.95 0.19
CA MET A 43 12.29 0.04 -0.05
C MET A 43 12.14 0.74 -1.40
N ARG A 44 11.63 0.03 -2.41
CA ARG A 44 11.43 0.58 -3.77
C ARG A 44 10.20 1.48 -3.87
N SER A 45 9.16 1.11 -3.13
CA SER A 45 7.87 1.80 -3.03
C SER A 45 7.48 1.92 -1.56
N PRO A 46 8.02 2.92 -0.84
CA PRO A 46 7.73 3.10 0.57
C PRO A 46 6.24 3.30 0.83
N PHE A 47 5.80 2.75 1.96
CA PHE A 47 4.42 2.82 2.39
C PHE A 47 4.23 4.02 3.31
N LEU A 48 3.48 5.04 2.86
CA LEU A 48 3.46 6.37 3.47
C LEU A 48 3.09 6.37 4.97
N GLU A 49 2.06 5.62 5.35
CA GLU A 49 1.54 5.56 6.72
C GLU A 49 2.23 4.52 7.61
N ILE A 50 3.23 3.79 7.12
CA ILE A 50 3.92 2.82 7.98
C ILE A 50 4.88 3.55 8.92
N PHE A 51 4.52 3.55 10.21
CA PHE A 51 5.39 3.97 11.29
C PHE A 51 5.93 2.73 11.98
N SER A 52 7.23 2.48 11.79
CA SER A 52 7.92 1.36 12.43
C SER A 52 8.80 1.88 13.55
N HIS A 53 8.90 1.12 14.64
CA HIS A 53 9.83 1.46 15.72
C HIS A 53 11.28 1.25 15.24
N PRO A 54 12.24 2.08 15.71
CA PRO A 54 13.65 1.86 15.43
C PRO A 54 14.07 0.41 15.76
N PRO A 55 14.89 -0.25 14.93
CA PRO A 55 15.73 0.31 13.86
C PRO A 55 15.09 0.36 12.45
N ILE A 56 13.80 0.04 12.31
CA ILE A 56 13.14 -0.02 11.01
C ILE A 56 12.76 1.40 10.57
N PRO A 57 13.21 1.88 9.39
CA PRO A 57 12.92 3.23 8.94
C PRO A 57 11.43 3.41 8.63
N SER A 58 10.87 4.57 8.96
CA SER A 58 9.49 4.89 8.60
C SER A 58 9.34 5.12 7.09
N GLY A 59 8.12 5.01 6.58
CA GLY A 59 7.83 5.31 5.17
C GLY A 59 8.26 6.72 4.78
N LEU A 60 8.00 7.71 5.65
CA LEU A 60 8.41 9.09 5.43
C LEU A 60 9.93 9.27 5.40
N ASP A 61 10.67 8.62 6.32
CA ASP A 61 12.14 8.71 6.35
C ASP A 61 12.78 8.17 5.07
N LEU A 62 12.20 7.09 4.51
CA LEU A 62 12.62 6.55 3.22
C LEU A 62 12.33 7.54 2.09
N LEU A 63 11.12 8.10 2.05
CA LEU A 63 10.70 9.05 1.00
C LEU A 63 11.51 10.35 0.98
N CYS A 64 11.98 10.81 2.15
CA CYS A 64 12.85 11.98 2.28
C CYS A 64 14.25 11.74 1.70
N LYS A 65 14.74 10.49 1.70
CA LYS A 65 16.07 10.12 1.20
C LYS A 65 16.07 9.72 -0.28
N MET A 66 14.91 9.40 -0.86
CA MET A 66 14.79 8.96 -2.24
C MET A 66 14.84 10.10 -3.25
N SER A 67 15.58 9.90 -4.34
CA SER A 67 15.57 10.79 -5.49
C SER A 67 14.30 10.60 -6.35
N PRO A 68 13.81 11.63 -7.05
CA PRO A 68 12.74 11.49 -8.04
C PRO A 68 13.21 10.69 -9.28
N PRO A 69 12.31 9.96 -9.98
CA PRO A 69 10.88 9.75 -9.69
C PRO A 69 10.64 8.77 -8.53
N ARG A 70 9.59 9.01 -7.73
CA ARG A 70 9.28 8.22 -6.53
C ARG A 70 8.00 7.42 -6.75
N LEU A 71 8.04 6.12 -6.47
CA LEU A 71 6.84 5.29 -6.36
C LEU A 71 6.44 5.27 -4.88
N ILE A 72 5.20 5.62 -4.58
CA ILE A 72 4.72 5.73 -3.20
C ILE A 72 3.43 4.93 -3.07
N LYS A 73 3.33 4.12 -2.02
CA LYS A 73 2.13 3.36 -1.67
C LYS A 73 1.39 4.04 -0.53
N THR A 74 0.06 4.05 -0.57
CA THR A 74 -0.79 4.34 0.61
C THR A 74 -2.07 3.51 0.62
N HIS A 75 -2.76 3.51 1.76
CA HIS A 75 -4.15 3.13 1.96
C HIS A 75 -4.97 4.29 2.55
N LEU A 76 -4.39 5.48 2.72
CA LEU A 76 -5.12 6.67 3.15
C LEU A 76 -6.23 7.06 2.15
N PRO A 77 -7.39 7.54 2.64
CA PRO A 77 -8.44 8.13 1.80
C PRO A 77 -8.04 9.53 1.29
N ILE A 78 -8.74 10.05 0.27
CA ILE A 78 -8.38 11.30 -0.44
C ILE A 78 -8.22 12.49 0.47
N GLN A 79 -9.09 12.52 1.47
CA GLN A 79 -9.20 13.60 2.41
C GLN A 79 -8.02 13.65 3.38
N LEU A 80 -7.26 12.57 3.53
CA LEU A 80 -6.13 12.46 4.45
C LEU A 80 -4.76 12.48 3.74
N VAL A 81 -4.75 12.52 2.41
CA VAL A 81 -3.50 12.67 1.65
C VAL A 81 -3.02 14.13 1.73
N PRO A 82 -1.72 14.40 1.97
CA PRO A 82 -1.19 15.76 2.06
C PRO A 82 -1.50 16.61 0.83
N GLU A 83 -1.82 17.89 1.02
CA GLU A 83 -2.18 18.82 -0.08
C GLU A 83 -1.07 18.97 -1.12
N GLY A 84 0.19 18.85 -0.70
CA GLY A 84 1.35 18.88 -1.58
C GLY A 84 1.33 17.82 -2.69
N PHE A 85 0.53 16.75 -2.58
CA PHE A 85 0.34 15.81 -3.69
C PHE A 85 -0.36 16.46 -4.89
N TRP A 86 -1.32 17.36 -4.64
CA TRP A 86 -2.07 18.06 -5.67
C TRP A 86 -1.24 19.18 -6.28
N GLU A 87 -0.54 19.94 -5.45
CA GLU A 87 0.34 21.04 -5.87
C GLU A 87 1.45 20.55 -6.80
N ASN A 88 2.05 19.41 -6.47
CA ASN A 88 3.15 18.82 -7.25
C ASN A 88 2.69 18.00 -8.47
N LYS A 89 1.39 18.00 -8.79
CA LYS A 89 0.79 17.28 -9.93
C LYS A 89 1.19 15.81 -9.98
N CYS A 90 1.17 15.14 -8.82
CA CYS A 90 1.46 13.71 -8.72
C CYS A 90 0.45 12.89 -9.56
N LYS A 91 0.90 11.76 -10.11
CA LYS A 91 0.03 10.83 -10.84
C LYS A 91 -0.54 9.80 -9.87
N VAL A 92 -1.84 9.53 -9.93
CA VAL A 92 -2.49 8.63 -8.97
C VAL A 92 -3.06 7.43 -9.70
N ILE A 93 -2.76 6.23 -9.19
CA ILE A 93 -3.31 4.95 -9.63
C ILE A 93 -4.15 4.39 -8.49
N TYR A 94 -5.46 4.47 -8.67
CA TYR A 94 -6.45 3.91 -7.76
C TYR A 94 -6.72 2.45 -8.10
N MET A 95 -6.81 1.59 -7.08
CA MET A 95 -7.16 0.18 -7.25
C MET A 95 -8.40 -0.15 -6.44
N ALA A 96 -9.42 -0.69 -7.10
CA ALA A 96 -10.59 -1.28 -6.47
C ALA A 96 -10.71 -2.76 -6.82
N ARG A 97 -11.30 -3.51 -5.89
CA ARG A 97 -11.70 -4.91 -6.06
C ARG A 97 -13.10 -5.08 -5.48
N ASN A 98 -13.80 -6.12 -5.89
CA ASN A 98 -15.05 -6.52 -5.24
C ASN A 98 -14.83 -6.68 -3.73
N ALA A 99 -15.68 -6.03 -2.93
CA ALA A 99 -15.59 -6.03 -1.47
C ALA A 99 -15.68 -7.45 -0.88
N LYS A 100 -16.44 -8.36 -1.51
CA LYS A 100 -16.55 -9.76 -1.07
C LYS A 100 -15.23 -10.51 -1.19
N ASP A 101 -14.52 -10.33 -2.31
CA ASP A 101 -13.21 -10.93 -2.52
C ASP A 101 -12.16 -10.31 -1.61
N ASN A 102 -12.29 -9.00 -1.34
CA ASN A 102 -11.37 -8.30 -0.47
C ASN A 102 -11.50 -8.77 0.98
N LEU A 103 -12.73 -9.00 1.46
CA LEU A 103 -13.00 -9.56 2.78
C LEU A 103 -12.27 -10.89 2.98
N VAL A 104 -12.43 -11.83 2.05
CA VAL A 104 -11.76 -13.14 2.13
C VAL A 104 -10.24 -12.99 2.13
N SER A 105 -9.71 -12.12 1.27
CA SER A 105 -8.27 -11.87 1.21
C SER A 105 -7.72 -11.24 2.50
N TYR A 106 -8.47 -10.33 3.12
CA TYR A 106 -8.09 -9.66 4.35
C TYR A 106 -8.17 -10.62 5.55
N TYR A 107 -9.19 -11.48 5.61
CA TYR A 107 -9.28 -12.56 6.60
C TYR A 107 -8.03 -13.47 6.59
N HIS A 108 -7.58 -13.91 5.41
CA HIS A 108 -6.37 -14.72 5.31
C HIS A 108 -5.09 -13.93 5.65
N PHE A 109 -5.07 -12.63 5.36
CA PHE A 109 -3.95 -11.77 5.74
C PHE A 109 -3.83 -11.64 7.26
N ASP A 110 -4.93 -11.40 7.97
CA ASP A 110 -4.92 -11.32 9.44
C ASP A 110 -4.47 -12.64 10.07
N ARG A 111 -4.87 -13.78 9.50
CA ARG A 111 -4.36 -15.11 9.95
C ARG A 111 -2.87 -15.30 9.73
N MET A 112 -2.31 -14.69 8.68
CA MET A 112 -0.88 -14.77 8.38
C MET A 112 -0.07 -13.76 9.20
N ASN A 113 -0.63 -12.57 9.42
CA ASN A 113 0.04 -11.46 10.06
C ASN A 113 -0.11 -11.52 11.58
N LYS A 114 0.87 -12.12 12.25
CA LYS A 114 0.92 -12.28 13.71
C LYS A 114 0.96 -10.97 14.53
N THR A 115 1.03 -9.81 13.87
CA THR A 115 0.95 -8.51 14.55
C THR A 115 -0.49 -8.09 14.84
N GLN A 116 -1.46 -8.67 14.13
CA GLN A 116 -2.89 -8.45 14.33
C GLN A 116 -3.47 -9.51 15.28
N PRO A 117 -4.56 -9.20 16.00
CA PRO A 117 -5.27 -10.20 16.80
C PRO A 117 -5.84 -11.31 15.90
N ASP A 118 -6.03 -12.50 16.48
CA ASP A 118 -6.59 -13.63 15.74
C ASP A 118 -7.99 -13.28 15.18
N PRO A 119 -8.21 -13.38 13.86
CA PRO A 119 -9.48 -12.97 13.25
C PRO A 119 -10.66 -13.89 13.59
N GLY A 120 -10.41 -15.08 14.14
CA GLY A 120 -11.45 -16.05 14.49
C GLY A 120 -12.03 -16.77 13.28
N SER A 121 -13.31 -17.17 13.35
CA SER A 121 -14.02 -17.81 12.24
C SER A 121 -14.43 -16.81 11.16
N LEU A 122 -14.59 -17.27 9.92
CA LEU A 122 -15.01 -16.38 8.82
C LEU A 122 -16.40 -15.78 9.07
N ASP A 123 -17.31 -16.55 9.67
CA ASP A 123 -18.68 -16.10 9.97
C ASP A 123 -18.71 -14.96 10.98
N GLU A 124 -17.79 -14.96 11.97
CA GLU A 124 -17.62 -13.86 12.91
C GLU A 124 -16.88 -12.66 12.30
N TYR A 125 -16.02 -12.92 11.32
CA TYR A 125 -15.21 -11.89 10.67
C TYR A 125 -16.02 -11.02 9.71
N ILE A 126 -16.98 -11.61 8.99
CA ILE A 126 -17.85 -10.90 8.04
C ILE A 126 -18.55 -9.67 8.67
N PRO A 127 -19.29 -9.80 9.79
CA PRO A 127 -19.96 -8.66 10.39
C PRO A 127 -18.98 -7.61 10.94
N LYS A 128 -17.81 -8.01 11.47
CA LYS A 128 -16.74 -7.09 11.90
C LYS A 128 -16.22 -6.27 10.72
N PHE A 129 -15.97 -6.92 9.59
CA PHE A 129 -15.52 -6.28 8.35
C PHE A 129 -16.59 -5.30 7.80
N MET A 130 -17.86 -5.70 7.78
CA MET A 130 -18.96 -4.83 7.30
C MET A 130 -19.18 -3.59 8.17
N LYS A 131 -18.95 -3.70 9.47
CA LYS A 131 -19.07 -2.57 10.41
C LYS A 131 -17.89 -1.58 10.33
N GLY A 132 -16.79 -1.99 9.69
CA GLY A 132 -15.56 -1.20 9.61
C GLY A 132 -14.70 -1.28 10.87
N ASP A 133 -15.00 -2.20 11.79
CA ASP A 133 -14.32 -2.39 13.08
C ASP A 133 -13.04 -3.26 12.94
N GLY A 134 -12.53 -3.46 11.72
CA GLY A 134 -11.33 -4.27 11.42
C GLY A 134 -10.00 -3.58 11.73
N LYS A 135 -9.92 -2.86 12.86
CA LYS A 135 -8.73 -2.20 13.41
C LYS A 135 -8.56 -2.51 14.89
#